data_AF-A0A7G5DX74-F1
#
_entry.id   AF-A0A7G5DX74-F1
#
_cell.length_a   1.000
_cell.length_b   1.000
_cell.length_c   1.000
_cell.angle_alpha   90.00
_cell.angle_beta   90.00
_cell.angle_gamma   90.00
#
_symmetry.space_group_name_H-M   'P 1'
#
loop_
_entity.id
_entity.type
_entity.pdbx_description
1 polymer ?
#
loop_
_entity_poly.entity_id
_entity_poly.type
_entity_poly.pdbx_seq_one_letter_code
_entity_poly.pdbx_strand_id
1 'polypeptide(L)'
;MNAFPELIKSQLDFLQNWRNKLDELIQQLNYQEGDIRKDYFRMSYNNVKQYYISYTSYLTSYLINDSLLISQDGVDSRYGGHLLEVKALTKDIRDLNGCFYSMNHRVYIMAWSLFELAISTVFNHVCPDKKKEDYFNTKFKEIKNKVPKEHWEQVKKTLKIKSINLLPMPTKYGYLLKIAKGYDGNKQNDLEFLTFFGKFRNTVHSNFIYFGEDFDYKFGQAHFVFRNGKSVKWTDPFSYHENIPTVELYTHLIGRLNDIALKIFSALHYEGFIGYPDPDAE
;
A
#
# COMPACT_ATOMS: atom_id res chain seq x y z
N MET A 1 8.11 16.78 -31.08
CA MET A 1 6.81 16.26 -30.60
C MET A 1 7.06 15.74 -29.19
N ASN A 2 6.43 16.32 -28.16
CA ASN A 2 6.70 15.95 -26.76
C ASN A 2 6.23 14.51 -26.53
N ALA A 3 7.14 13.58 -26.20
CA ALA A 3 6.80 12.17 -25.92
C ALA A 3 6.04 11.97 -24.59
N PHE A 4 5.85 13.05 -23.82
CA PHE A 4 5.37 13.02 -22.45
C PHE A 4 3.84 12.82 -22.29
N PRO A 5 2.96 13.46 -23.09
CA PRO A 5 1.52 13.20 -23.04
C PRO A 5 1.16 11.76 -23.43
N GLU A 6 1.83 11.20 -24.43
CA GLU A 6 1.65 9.80 -24.84
C GLU A 6 2.08 8.82 -23.73
N LEU A 7 3.18 9.13 -23.02
CA LEU A 7 3.59 8.37 -21.84
C LEU A 7 2.53 8.43 -20.74
N ILE A 8 2.02 9.62 -20.39
CA ILE A 8 0.96 9.72 -19.36
C ILE A 8 -0.29 8.96 -19.79
N LYS A 9 -0.67 9.05 -21.07
CA LYS A 9 -1.80 8.30 -21.62
C LYS A 9 -1.60 6.79 -21.47
N SER A 10 -0.42 6.26 -21.81
CA SER A 10 -0.15 4.82 -21.66
C SER A 10 -0.23 4.36 -20.20
N GLN A 11 0.26 5.18 -19.25
CA GLN A 11 0.13 4.90 -17.82
C GLN A 11 -1.35 4.91 -17.37
N LEU A 12 -2.17 5.84 -17.90
CA LEU A 12 -3.60 5.89 -17.62
C LEU A 12 -4.34 4.67 -18.18
N ASP A 13 -4.04 4.26 -19.41
CA ASP A 13 -4.62 3.06 -20.03
C ASP A 13 -4.27 1.80 -19.21
N PHE A 14 -3.03 1.70 -18.74
CA PHE A 14 -2.59 0.62 -17.85
C PHE A 14 -3.37 0.62 -16.52
N LEU A 15 -3.49 1.77 -15.85
CA LEU A 15 -4.23 1.92 -14.61
C LEU A 15 -5.73 1.59 -14.77
N GLN A 16 -6.32 1.99 -15.89
CA GLN A 16 -7.72 1.69 -16.20
C GLN A 16 -7.92 0.19 -16.37
N ASN A 17 -7.07 -0.47 -17.16
CA ASN A 17 -7.11 -1.91 -17.34
C ASN A 17 -6.94 -2.67 -16.02
N TRP A 18 -6.00 -2.23 -15.18
CA TRP A 18 -5.77 -2.84 -13.88
C TRP A 18 -7.00 -2.70 -12.96
N ARG A 19 -7.61 -1.50 -12.93
CA ARG A 19 -8.81 -1.24 -12.14
C ARG A 19 -10.01 -2.08 -12.59
N ASN A 20 -10.21 -2.24 -13.90
CA ASN A 20 -11.29 -3.06 -14.43
C ASN A 20 -11.16 -4.52 -13.97
N LYS A 21 -9.95 -5.09 -14.04
CA LYS A 21 -9.67 -6.45 -13.54
C LYS A 21 -9.93 -6.59 -12.04
N LEU A 22 -9.58 -5.58 -11.25
CA LEU A 22 -9.85 -5.60 -9.81
C LEU A 22 -11.34 -5.47 -9.49
N ASP A 23 -12.09 -4.67 -10.26
CA ASP A 23 -13.54 -4.55 -10.13
C ASP A 23 -14.24 -5.88 -10.44
N GLU A 24 -13.83 -6.56 -11.53
CA GLU A 24 -14.29 -7.91 -11.87
C GLU A 24 -14.00 -8.92 -10.74
N LEU A 25 -12.80 -8.89 -10.16
CA LEU A 25 -12.45 -9.72 -9.01
C LEU A 25 -13.39 -9.44 -7.82
N ILE A 26 -13.61 -8.16 -7.46
CA ILE A 26 -14.47 -7.77 -6.34
C ILE A 26 -15.89 -8.32 -6.51
N GLN A 27 -16.43 -8.29 -7.73
CA GLN A 27 -17.75 -8.82 -8.04
C GLN A 27 -17.85 -10.34 -7.88
N GLN A 28 -16.74 -11.06 -8.07
CA GLN A 28 -16.68 -12.52 -7.93
C GLN A 28 -16.45 -12.98 -6.48
N LEU A 29 -16.06 -12.10 -5.57
CA LEU A 29 -15.82 -12.45 -4.17
C LEU A 29 -17.14 -12.77 -3.45
N ASN A 30 -17.26 -14.01 -2.97
CA ASN A 30 -18.39 -14.48 -2.19
C ASN A 30 -18.30 -14.09 -0.71
N TYR A 31 -18.20 -12.78 -0.46
CA TYR A 31 -18.22 -12.18 0.86
C TYR A 31 -19.33 -11.12 0.93
N GLN A 32 -19.88 -10.95 2.12
CA GLN A 32 -20.90 -9.94 2.39
C GLN A 32 -20.31 -8.53 2.30
N GLU A 33 -21.18 -7.55 2.05
CA GLU A 33 -20.84 -6.13 2.13
C GLU A 33 -20.41 -5.76 3.56
N GLY A 34 -19.33 -4.99 3.72
CA GLY A 34 -18.78 -4.65 5.04
C GLY A 34 -17.78 -5.67 5.59
N ASP A 35 -17.60 -6.82 4.93
CA ASP A 35 -16.59 -7.79 5.33
C ASP A 35 -15.20 -7.31 4.91
N ILE A 36 -14.26 -7.28 5.86
CA ILE A 36 -12.92 -6.73 5.66
C ILE A 36 -12.16 -7.41 4.51
N ARG A 37 -12.47 -8.68 4.22
CA ARG A 37 -11.83 -9.43 3.13
C ARG A 37 -12.25 -8.90 1.76
N LYS A 38 -13.51 -8.51 1.59
CA LYS A 38 -14.02 -7.87 0.36
C LYS A 38 -13.63 -6.40 0.31
N ASP A 39 -13.78 -5.71 1.44
CA ASP A 39 -13.53 -4.28 1.51
C ASP A 39 -12.06 -3.95 1.32
N TYR A 40 -11.13 -4.82 1.70
CA TYR A 40 -9.71 -4.69 1.32
C TYR A 40 -9.53 -4.47 -0.18
N PHE A 41 -10.14 -5.30 -1.05
CA PHE A 41 -10.01 -5.17 -2.49
C PHE A 41 -10.70 -3.91 -3.02
N ARG A 42 -11.84 -3.52 -2.45
CA ARG A 42 -12.52 -2.26 -2.79
C ARG A 42 -11.69 -1.04 -2.41
N MET A 43 -11.06 -1.06 -1.25
CA MET A 43 -10.18 0.00 -0.81
C MET A 43 -8.91 0.03 -1.68
N SER A 44 -8.38 -1.12 -2.09
CA SER A 44 -7.27 -1.24 -3.06
C SER A 44 -7.67 -0.65 -4.43
N TYR A 45 -8.87 -0.96 -4.92
CA TYR A 45 -9.44 -0.36 -6.13
C TYR A 45 -9.54 1.17 -6.00
N ASN A 46 -10.08 1.66 -4.89
CA ASN A 46 -10.24 3.08 -4.65
C ASN A 46 -8.88 3.79 -4.54
N ASN A 47 -7.88 3.16 -3.92
CA ASN A 47 -6.52 3.68 -3.84
C ASN A 47 -5.93 3.89 -5.25
N VAL A 48 -6.04 2.89 -6.13
CA VAL A 48 -5.57 3.01 -7.52
C VAL A 48 -6.45 3.95 -8.35
N LYS A 49 -7.76 4.05 -8.08
CA LYS A 49 -8.66 5.04 -8.70
C LYS A 49 -8.25 6.47 -8.37
N GLN A 50 -7.90 6.76 -7.12
CA GLN A 50 -7.38 8.08 -6.75
C GLN A 50 -6.04 8.35 -7.47
N TYR A 51 -5.20 7.32 -7.62
CA TYR A 51 -3.96 7.43 -8.36
C TYR A 51 -4.18 7.77 -9.84
N TYR A 52 -5.13 7.10 -10.50
CA TYR A 52 -5.58 7.39 -11.87
C TYR A 52 -6.14 8.81 -12.04
N ILE A 53 -6.99 9.27 -11.12
CA ILE A 53 -7.57 10.61 -11.17
C ILE A 53 -6.47 11.66 -11.12
N SER A 54 -5.49 11.50 -10.24
CA SER A 54 -4.37 12.43 -10.15
C SER A 54 -3.55 12.49 -11.45
N TYR A 55 -3.25 11.33 -12.07
CA TYR A 55 -2.57 11.29 -13.38
C TYR A 55 -3.40 11.93 -14.51
N THR A 56 -4.73 11.82 -14.43
CA THR A 56 -5.64 12.44 -15.39
C THR A 56 -5.57 13.97 -15.31
N SER A 57 -5.42 14.53 -14.12
CA SER A 57 -5.21 15.99 -13.94
C SER A 57 -3.93 16.47 -14.63
N TYR A 58 -2.85 15.68 -14.64
CA TYR A 58 -1.62 16.03 -15.37
C TYR A 58 -1.80 15.97 -16.87
N LEU A 59 -2.41 14.90 -17.40
CA LEU A 59 -2.72 14.83 -18.83
C LEU A 59 -3.59 16.03 -19.25
N THR A 60 -4.60 16.35 -18.45
CA THR A 60 -5.47 17.50 -18.67
C THR A 60 -4.68 18.81 -18.70
N SER A 61 -3.75 19.02 -17.77
CA SER A 61 -2.85 20.18 -17.76
C SER A 61 -2.03 20.29 -19.04
N TYR A 62 -1.43 19.18 -19.52
CA TYR A 62 -0.70 19.16 -20.79
C TYR A 62 -1.58 19.53 -21.98
N LEU A 63 -2.75 18.89 -22.09
CA LEU A 63 -3.68 19.13 -23.19
C LEU A 63 -4.19 20.58 -23.21
N ILE A 64 -4.43 21.19 -22.05
CA ILE A 64 -4.79 22.61 -21.93
C ILE A 64 -3.64 23.53 -22.37
N ASN A 65 -2.40 23.24 -21.94
CA ASN A 65 -1.23 24.07 -22.29
C ASN A 65 -0.88 23.98 -23.78
N ASP A 66 -1.06 22.81 -24.39
CA ASP A 66 -0.83 22.59 -25.83
C ASP A 66 -2.04 23.03 -26.69
N SER A 67 -3.07 23.63 -26.09
CA SER A 67 -4.31 24.06 -26.76
C SER A 67 -5.07 22.92 -27.46
N LEU A 68 -4.81 21.67 -27.07
CA LEU A 68 -5.49 20.46 -27.54
C LEU A 68 -6.82 20.24 -26.79
N LEU A 69 -6.91 20.74 -25.56
CA LEU A 69 -8.17 20.94 -24.84
C LEU A 69 -8.47 22.44 -24.81
N ILE A 70 -9.49 22.86 -25.55
CA ILE A 70 -10.00 24.23 -25.44
C ILE A 70 -10.81 24.27 -24.15
N SER A 71 -10.38 25.06 -23.16
CA SER A 71 -11.27 25.45 -22.06
C SER A 71 -12.39 26.26 -22.71
N GLN A 72 -13.54 25.63 -22.95
CA GLN A 72 -14.65 26.30 -23.61
C GLN A 72 -14.99 27.62 -22.91
N ASP A 73 -15.39 28.61 -23.70
CA ASP A 73 -16.23 29.70 -23.22
C ASP A 73 -17.41 29.09 -22.43
N GLY A 74 -17.58 29.50 -21.16
CA GLY A 74 -18.63 28.95 -20.29
C GLY A 74 -18.16 28.27 -19.00
N VAL A 75 -16.85 28.26 -18.70
CA VAL A 75 -16.43 27.99 -17.32
C VAL A 75 -16.95 29.13 -16.44
N ASP A 76 -17.87 28.80 -15.56
CA ASP A 76 -18.37 29.71 -14.53
C ASP A 76 -17.18 30.36 -13.80
N SER A 77 -17.17 31.70 -13.79
CA SER A 77 -16.07 32.52 -13.30
C SER A 77 -15.66 32.20 -11.87
N ARG A 78 -16.58 31.62 -11.07
CA ARG A 78 -16.31 31.14 -9.70
C ARG A 78 -15.28 30.01 -9.65
N TYR A 79 -15.12 29.24 -10.72
CA TYR A 79 -14.19 28.10 -10.77
C TYR A 79 -12.94 28.36 -11.62
N GLY A 80 -12.85 29.53 -12.26
CA GLY A 80 -11.73 29.88 -13.16
C GLY A 80 -10.37 29.80 -12.47
N GLY A 81 -10.28 30.20 -11.20
CA GLY A 81 -9.05 30.09 -10.40
C GLY A 81 -8.56 28.64 -10.25
N HIS A 82 -9.45 27.68 -10.06
CA HIS A 82 -9.09 26.27 -9.93
C HIS A 82 -8.56 25.66 -11.24
N LEU A 83 -9.09 26.09 -12.39
CA LEU A 83 -8.57 25.66 -13.69
C LEU A 83 -7.17 26.22 -13.97
N LEU A 84 -6.86 27.43 -13.48
CA LEU A 84 -5.51 27.99 -13.59
C LEU A 84 -4.49 27.15 -12.81
N GLU A 85 -4.86 26.64 -11.63
CA GLU A 85 -4.03 25.72 -10.85
C GLU A 85 -3.79 24.40 -11.59
N VAL A 86 -4.84 23.79 -12.15
CA VAL A 86 -4.69 22.58 -12.97
C VAL A 86 -3.76 22.84 -14.15
N LYS A 87 -3.94 23.95 -14.88
CA LYS A 87 -3.06 24.36 -15.99
C LYS A 87 -1.62 24.60 -15.56
N ALA A 88 -1.38 24.97 -14.31
CA ALA A 88 -0.05 25.24 -13.79
C ALA A 88 0.76 23.97 -13.47
N LEU A 89 0.10 22.81 -13.30
CA LEU A 89 0.73 21.55 -12.87
C LEU A 89 1.91 21.10 -13.74
N THR A 90 1.93 21.47 -15.02
CA THR A 90 2.93 21.00 -15.98
C THR A 90 3.88 22.11 -16.47
N LYS A 91 3.89 23.26 -15.81
CA LYS A 91 4.75 24.41 -16.18
C LYS A 91 6.19 24.31 -15.67
N ASP A 92 6.44 23.68 -14.52
CA ASP A 92 7.78 23.45 -13.97
C ASP A 92 8.05 21.94 -13.83
N ILE A 93 9.14 21.47 -14.43
CA ILE A 93 9.56 20.06 -14.40
C ILE A 93 9.89 19.56 -12.99
N ARG A 94 10.33 20.45 -12.08
CA ARG A 94 10.64 20.10 -10.70
C ARG A 94 9.38 19.80 -9.90
N ASP A 95 8.36 20.62 -10.08
CA ASP A 95 7.05 20.44 -9.45
C ASP A 95 6.40 19.15 -9.93
N LEU A 96 6.52 18.86 -11.23
CA LEU A 96 6.06 17.63 -11.83
C LEU A 96 6.70 16.39 -11.18
N ASN A 97 8.02 16.38 -11.03
CA ASN A 97 8.74 15.28 -10.39
C ASN A 97 8.32 15.11 -8.92
N GLY A 98 8.30 16.21 -8.17
CA GLY A 98 7.87 16.20 -6.76
C GLY A 98 6.46 15.65 -6.57
N CYS A 99 5.55 15.98 -7.50
CA CYS A 99 4.21 15.44 -7.49
C CYS A 99 4.16 13.95 -7.81
N PHE A 100 4.86 13.47 -8.84
CA PHE A 100 4.93 12.04 -9.13
C PHE A 100 5.47 11.23 -7.95
N TYR A 101 6.52 11.72 -7.28
CA TYR A 101 7.01 11.11 -6.04
C TYR A 101 5.94 11.07 -4.95
N SER A 102 5.24 12.19 -4.72
CA SER A 102 4.18 12.27 -3.71
C SER A 102 3.03 11.31 -3.99
N MET A 103 2.60 11.19 -5.25
CA MET A 103 1.53 10.27 -5.63
C MET A 103 1.95 8.81 -5.49
N ASN A 104 3.15 8.45 -5.96
CA ASN A 104 3.76 7.13 -5.78
C ASN A 104 3.89 6.76 -4.29
N HIS A 105 4.33 7.70 -3.45
CA HIS A 105 4.38 7.54 -2.00
C HIS A 105 3.00 7.23 -1.43
N ARG A 106 2.00 8.06 -1.76
CA ARG A 106 0.66 7.95 -1.20
C ARG A 106 0.01 6.61 -1.57
N VAL A 107 0.06 6.22 -2.85
CA VAL A 107 -0.56 4.97 -3.29
C VAL A 107 0.10 3.76 -2.63
N TYR A 108 1.42 3.79 -2.47
CA TYR A 108 2.19 2.71 -1.86
C TYR A 108 1.96 2.58 -0.34
N ILE A 109 2.03 3.70 0.39
CA ILE A 109 1.75 3.73 1.84
C ILE A 109 0.32 3.27 2.11
N MET A 110 -0.64 3.75 1.32
CA MET A 110 -2.04 3.38 1.48
C MET A 110 -2.23 1.88 1.23
N ALA A 111 -1.66 1.32 0.16
CA ALA A 111 -1.76 -0.11 -0.12
C ALA A 111 -1.25 -0.97 1.05
N TRP A 112 -0.08 -0.63 1.63
CA TRP A 112 0.41 -1.33 2.82
C TRP A 112 -0.54 -1.19 4.01
N SER A 113 -1.04 0.03 4.26
CA SER A 113 -1.88 0.31 5.42
C SER A 113 -3.21 -0.43 5.35
N LEU A 114 -3.80 -0.53 4.15
CA LEU A 114 -5.00 -1.32 3.88
C LEU A 114 -4.76 -2.82 4.11
N PHE A 115 -3.64 -3.34 3.61
CA PHE A 115 -3.27 -4.75 3.82
C PHE A 115 -3.04 -5.04 5.31
N GLU A 116 -2.30 -4.17 5.99
CA GLU A 116 -2.03 -4.29 7.42
C GLU A 116 -3.32 -4.27 8.24
N LEU A 117 -4.24 -3.35 7.94
CA LEU A 117 -5.55 -3.31 8.57
C LEU A 117 -6.31 -4.62 8.35
N ALA A 118 -6.45 -5.06 7.10
CA ALA A 118 -7.23 -6.24 6.77
C ALA A 118 -6.66 -7.52 7.41
N ILE A 119 -5.35 -7.75 7.30
CA ILE A 119 -4.67 -8.90 7.92
C ILE A 119 -4.78 -8.83 9.45
N SER A 120 -4.66 -7.65 10.06
CA SER A 120 -4.79 -7.52 11.51
C SER A 120 -6.20 -7.82 11.97
N THR A 121 -7.22 -7.29 11.28
CA THR A 121 -8.63 -7.58 11.59
C THR A 121 -8.94 -9.05 11.45
N VAL A 122 -8.52 -9.69 10.35
CA VAL A 122 -8.70 -11.13 10.14
C VAL A 122 -7.97 -11.93 11.23
N PHE A 123 -6.71 -11.61 11.52
CA PHE A 123 -5.94 -12.24 12.60
C PHE A 123 -6.67 -12.12 13.94
N ASN A 124 -7.27 -10.97 14.25
CA ASN A 124 -7.98 -10.77 15.51
C ASN A 124 -9.20 -11.65 15.64
N HIS A 125 -9.87 -11.86 14.52
CA HIS A 125 -11.10 -12.61 14.49
C HIS A 125 -10.84 -14.12 14.58
N VAL A 126 -9.77 -14.61 13.92
CA VAL A 126 -9.50 -16.05 13.82
C VAL A 126 -8.49 -16.58 14.84
N CYS A 127 -7.64 -15.72 15.41
CA CYS A 127 -6.67 -16.12 16.42
C CYS A 127 -7.34 -16.19 17.81
N PRO A 128 -7.29 -17.32 18.52
CA PRO A 128 -7.83 -17.42 19.87
C PRO A 128 -7.13 -16.46 20.84
N ASP A 129 -7.85 -15.90 21.81
CA ASP A 129 -7.29 -14.90 22.74
C ASP A 129 -6.09 -15.43 23.54
N LYS A 130 -6.13 -16.72 23.94
CA LYS A 130 -4.98 -17.38 24.56
C LYS A 130 -3.73 -17.33 23.68
N LYS A 131 -3.88 -17.51 22.36
CA LYS A 131 -2.76 -17.44 21.41
C LYS A 131 -2.28 -16.01 21.22
N LYS A 132 -3.18 -15.02 21.19
CA LYS A 132 -2.80 -13.60 21.20
C LYS A 132 -1.98 -13.26 22.44
N GLU A 133 -2.43 -13.71 23.61
CA GLU A 133 -1.74 -13.50 24.89
C GLU A 133 -0.34 -14.14 24.89
N ASP A 134 -0.16 -15.34 24.31
CA ASP A 134 1.16 -15.97 24.14
C ASP A 134 2.12 -15.06 23.35
N TYR A 135 1.65 -14.48 22.24
CA TYR A 135 2.44 -13.55 21.41
C TYR A 135 2.80 -12.28 22.19
N PHE A 136 1.83 -11.68 22.89
CA PHE A 136 2.07 -10.49 23.71
C PHE A 136 3.04 -10.75 24.85
N ASN A 137 2.90 -11.87 25.55
CA ASN A 137 3.79 -12.24 26.65
C ASN A 137 5.23 -12.43 26.17
N THR A 138 5.44 -12.98 24.97
CA THR A 138 6.77 -13.10 24.36
C THR A 138 7.36 -11.72 24.08
N LYS A 139 6.59 -10.80 23.47
CA LYS A 139 7.03 -9.41 23.24
C LYS A 139 7.26 -8.62 24.53
N PHE A 140 6.42 -8.83 25.53
CA PHE A 140 6.57 -8.22 26.84
C PHE A 140 7.84 -8.69 27.53
N LYS A 141 8.25 -9.95 27.38
CA LYS A 141 9.56 -10.41 27.90
C LYS A 141 10.73 -9.68 27.22
N GLU A 142 10.69 -9.51 25.90
CA GLU A 142 11.74 -8.77 25.16
C GLU A 142 11.84 -7.31 25.63
N ILE A 143 10.70 -6.66 25.87
CA ILE A 143 10.64 -5.26 26.31
C ILE A 143 10.99 -5.12 27.78
N LYS A 144 10.53 -6.03 28.65
CA LYS A 144 10.81 -6.02 30.10
C LYS A 144 12.30 -5.99 30.39
N ASN A 145 13.11 -6.64 29.57
CA ASN A 145 14.57 -6.65 29.71
C ASN A 145 15.23 -5.30 29.35
N LYS A 146 14.48 -4.37 28.73
CA LYS A 146 14.96 -3.04 28.29
C LYS A 146 14.35 -1.89 29.11
N VAL A 147 13.40 -2.18 30.00
CA VAL A 147 12.67 -1.19 30.79
C VAL A 147 13.07 -1.31 32.27
N PRO A 148 13.40 -0.21 32.96
CA PRO A 148 13.65 -0.23 34.41
C PRO A 148 12.45 -0.83 35.18
N LYS A 149 12.72 -1.63 36.22
CA LYS A 149 11.71 -2.43 36.92
C LYS A 149 10.56 -1.58 37.47
N GLU A 150 10.89 -0.39 37.96
CA GLU A 150 10.00 0.62 38.52
C GLU A 150 8.95 1.15 37.53
N HIS A 151 9.22 1.06 36.22
CA HIS A 151 8.30 1.52 35.17
C HIS A 151 7.52 0.36 34.51
N TRP A 152 7.83 -0.89 34.85
CA TRP A 152 7.32 -2.06 34.12
C TRP A 152 5.79 -2.18 34.16
N GLU A 153 5.15 -2.02 35.32
CA GLU A 153 3.69 -2.18 35.42
C GLU A 153 2.92 -1.08 34.65
N GLN A 154 3.45 0.16 34.63
CA GLN A 154 2.89 1.25 33.83
C GLN A 154 3.05 1.00 32.33
N VAL A 155 4.23 0.54 31.91
CA VAL A 155 4.51 0.20 30.50
C VAL A 155 3.66 -0.99 30.07
N LYS A 156 3.56 -2.05 30.87
CA LYS A 156 2.74 -3.24 30.61
C LYS A 156 1.25 -2.89 30.45
N LYS A 157 0.70 -2.03 31.32
CA LYS A 157 -0.68 -1.54 31.18
C LYS A 157 -0.89 -0.81 29.85
N THR A 158 0.03 0.09 29.50
CA THR A 158 -0.01 0.84 28.23
C THR A 158 0.09 -0.08 27.00
N LEU A 159 0.96 -1.08 27.05
CA LEU A 159 1.16 -2.01 25.94
C LEU A 159 -0.01 -2.98 25.76
N LYS A 160 -0.69 -3.38 26.85
CA LYS A 160 -1.93 -4.17 26.77
C LYS A 160 -3.04 -3.43 26.02
N ILE A 161 -3.18 -2.12 26.24
CA ILE A 161 -4.18 -1.29 25.56
C ILE A 161 -3.89 -1.19 24.05
N LYS A 162 -2.61 -1.17 23.64
CA LYS A 162 -2.21 -1.08 22.23
C LYS A 162 -1.99 -2.43 21.55
N SER A 163 -2.40 -3.52 22.19
CA SER A 163 -1.79 -4.85 22.03
C SER A 163 -1.66 -5.28 20.58
N ILE A 164 -2.72 -5.21 19.78
CA ILE A 164 -2.72 -5.83 18.46
C ILE A 164 -1.76 -5.20 17.44
N ASN A 165 -1.57 -3.89 17.55
CA ASN A 165 -0.68 -3.14 16.66
C ASN A 165 0.80 -3.38 17.01
N LEU A 166 1.10 -3.98 18.17
CA LEU A 166 2.45 -4.32 18.58
C LEU A 166 2.99 -5.59 17.92
N LEU A 167 2.13 -6.43 17.32
CA LEU A 167 2.58 -7.62 16.61
C LEU A 167 3.03 -7.26 15.18
N PRO A 168 4.28 -7.59 14.80
CA PRO A 168 4.75 -7.38 13.44
C PRO A 168 3.89 -8.11 12.41
N MET A 169 3.76 -7.53 11.21
CA MET A 169 3.00 -8.13 10.11
C MET A 169 3.42 -9.57 9.79
N PRO A 170 4.72 -9.93 9.73
CA PRO A 170 5.13 -11.31 9.49
C PRO A 170 4.64 -12.30 10.56
N THR A 171 4.47 -11.85 11.81
CA THR A 171 3.92 -12.69 12.89
C THR A 171 2.43 -12.94 12.70
N LYS A 172 1.66 -11.89 12.42
CA LYS A 172 0.21 -11.98 12.14
C LYS A 172 -0.04 -12.86 10.92
N TYR A 173 0.64 -12.57 9.81
CA TYR A 173 0.54 -13.32 8.57
C TYR A 173 1.02 -14.77 8.71
N GLY A 174 2.14 -15.00 9.41
CA GLY A 174 2.68 -16.34 9.66
C GLY A 174 1.71 -17.23 10.46
N TYR A 175 0.95 -16.66 11.39
CA TYR A 175 -0.13 -17.39 12.06
C TYR A 175 -1.25 -17.76 11.09
N LEU A 176 -1.73 -16.81 10.28
CA LEU A 176 -2.77 -17.08 9.28
C LEU A 176 -2.34 -18.20 8.31
N LEU A 177 -1.08 -18.17 7.83
CA LEU A 177 -0.51 -19.21 6.98
C LEU A 177 -0.44 -20.60 7.63
N LYS A 178 -0.39 -20.67 8.97
CA LYS A 178 -0.35 -21.93 9.72
C LYS A 178 -1.74 -22.58 9.81
N ILE A 179 -2.79 -21.77 9.92
CA ILE A 179 -4.17 -22.25 10.02
C ILE A 179 -4.89 -22.36 8.67
N ALA A 180 -4.38 -21.67 7.64
CA ALA A 180 -4.86 -21.76 6.28
C ALA A 180 -4.72 -23.17 5.73
N LYS A 181 -5.80 -23.71 5.16
CA LYS A 181 -5.78 -24.99 4.45
C LYS A 181 -5.98 -24.72 2.95
N GLY A 182 -5.22 -25.41 2.11
CA GLY A 182 -5.27 -25.17 0.66
C GLY A 182 -4.64 -23.86 0.20
N TYR A 183 -3.76 -23.25 0.99
CA TYR A 183 -2.96 -22.10 0.54
C TYR A 183 -2.07 -22.51 -0.65
N ASP A 184 -2.32 -21.92 -1.81
CA ASP A 184 -1.72 -22.27 -3.11
C ASP A 184 -0.52 -21.36 -3.47
N GLY A 185 -0.12 -20.46 -2.58
CA GLY A 185 1.05 -19.58 -2.73
C GLY A 185 2.35 -20.20 -2.20
N ASN A 186 3.47 -19.61 -2.63
CA ASN A 186 4.78 -19.92 -2.05
C ASN A 186 4.95 -19.12 -0.75
N LYS A 187 4.69 -19.75 0.39
CA LYS A 187 4.72 -19.13 1.73
C LYS A 187 6.00 -18.34 2.00
N GLN A 188 7.16 -18.89 1.60
CA GLN A 188 8.45 -18.24 1.82
C GLN A 188 8.58 -16.97 0.96
N ASN A 189 8.26 -17.07 -0.34
CA ASN A 189 8.30 -15.92 -1.24
C ASN A 189 7.31 -14.83 -0.81
N ASP A 190 6.11 -15.21 -0.37
CA ASP A 190 5.10 -14.25 0.12
C ASP A 190 5.59 -13.53 1.38
N LEU A 191 6.21 -14.25 2.33
CA LEU A 191 6.80 -13.65 3.54
C LEU A 191 7.99 -12.73 3.22
N GLU A 192 8.85 -13.13 2.28
CA GLU A 192 9.96 -12.30 1.79
C GLU A 192 9.44 -11.02 1.13
N PHE A 193 8.41 -11.12 0.29
CA PHE A 193 7.76 -9.98 -0.33
C PHE A 193 7.15 -9.04 0.73
N LEU A 194 6.40 -9.56 1.70
CA LEU A 194 5.81 -8.73 2.75
C LEU A 194 6.87 -8.05 3.63
N THR A 195 7.99 -8.73 3.87
CA THR A 195 9.14 -8.16 4.58
C THR A 195 9.76 -7.02 3.78
N PHE A 196 10.00 -7.23 2.49
CA PHE A 196 10.46 -6.20 1.57
C PHE A 196 9.48 -5.01 1.54
N PHE A 197 8.19 -5.27 1.34
CA PHE A 197 7.19 -4.23 1.13
C PHE A 197 7.09 -3.33 2.36
N GLY A 198 7.07 -3.93 3.56
CA GLY A 198 7.06 -3.23 4.83
C GLY A 198 8.35 -2.43 5.06
N LYS A 199 9.53 -3.00 4.76
CA LYS A 199 10.81 -2.26 4.83
C LYS A 199 10.80 -1.06 3.89
N PHE A 200 10.42 -1.24 2.63
CA PHE A 200 10.37 -0.16 1.64
C PHE A 200 9.36 0.93 2.05
N ARG A 201 8.21 0.55 2.60
CA ARG A 201 7.21 1.50 3.14
C ARG A 201 7.79 2.34 4.26
N ASN A 202 8.64 1.78 5.13
CA ASN A 202 9.29 2.56 6.18
C ASN A 202 10.30 3.55 5.61
N THR A 203 11.02 3.19 4.54
CA THR A 203 11.95 4.12 3.89
C THR A 203 11.23 5.29 3.23
N VAL A 204 10.03 5.06 2.70
CA VAL A 204 9.18 6.12 2.15
C VAL A 204 8.89 7.23 3.18
N HIS A 205 8.74 6.90 4.47
CA HIS A 205 8.57 7.91 5.53
C HIS A 205 9.85 8.67 5.88
N SER A 206 11.02 8.15 5.53
CA SER A 206 12.33 8.71 5.82
C SER A 206 13.05 9.20 4.55
N ASN A 207 12.30 9.70 3.55
CA ASN A 207 12.84 10.17 2.27
C ASN A 207 13.74 9.12 1.59
N PHE A 208 13.28 7.87 1.59
CA PHE A 208 13.97 6.68 1.12
C PHE A 208 15.24 6.31 1.88
N ILE A 209 15.56 6.90 3.03
CA ILE A 209 16.73 6.50 3.83
C ILE A 209 16.39 5.22 4.61
N TYR A 210 17.18 4.16 4.41
CA TYR A 210 17.03 2.89 5.12
C TYR A 210 17.87 2.85 6.39
N PHE A 211 17.27 2.39 7.49
CA PHE A 211 17.97 2.09 8.74
C PHE A 211 17.69 0.64 9.14
N GLY A 212 18.72 -0.19 9.19
CA GLY A 212 18.60 -1.62 9.48
C GLY A 212 19.71 -2.45 8.84
N GLU A 213 19.58 -3.77 8.91
CA GLU A 213 20.52 -4.71 8.27
C GLU A 213 20.42 -4.64 6.76
N ASP A 214 21.57 -4.58 6.09
CA ASP A 214 21.68 -4.53 4.63
C ASP A 214 20.89 -5.69 3.99
N PHE A 215 20.12 -5.36 2.95
CA PHE A 215 19.15 -6.26 2.36
C PHE A 215 18.96 -5.94 0.88
N ASP A 216 18.86 -6.97 0.04
CA ASP A 216 18.58 -6.83 -1.39
C ASP A 216 17.32 -7.63 -1.73
N TYR A 217 16.46 -7.06 -2.57
CA TYR A 217 15.23 -7.72 -3.00
C TYR A 217 15.02 -7.56 -4.50
N LYS A 218 14.64 -8.66 -5.16
CA LYS A 218 14.31 -8.66 -6.59
C LYS A 218 12.81 -8.90 -6.77
N PHE A 219 12.18 -8.05 -7.57
CA PHE A 219 10.79 -8.16 -7.97
C PHE A 219 10.71 -8.18 -9.49
N GLY A 220 10.63 -9.38 -10.08
CA GLY A 220 10.80 -9.54 -11.52
C GLY A 220 12.18 -9.02 -11.96
N GLN A 221 12.18 -8.02 -12.85
CA GLN A 221 13.40 -7.35 -13.31
C GLN A 221 13.79 -6.12 -12.46
N ALA A 222 12.94 -5.70 -11.53
CA ALA A 222 13.28 -4.66 -10.57
C ALA A 222 14.20 -5.22 -9.47
N HIS A 223 15.18 -4.42 -9.05
CA HIS A 223 16.11 -4.76 -7.98
C HIS A 223 16.21 -3.60 -7.00
N PHE A 224 15.94 -3.86 -5.73
CA PHE A 224 15.97 -2.90 -4.64
C PHE A 224 17.14 -3.20 -3.71
N VAL A 225 17.92 -2.18 -3.40
CA VAL A 225 19.17 -2.27 -2.64
C VAL A 225 19.05 -1.39 -1.40
N PHE A 226 18.99 -2.03 -0.23
CA PHE A 226 18.87 -1.39 1.06
C PHE A 226 20.21 -1.42 1.77
N ARG A 227 20.76 -0.25 2.09
CA ARG A 227 22.02 -0.11 2.81
C ARG A 227 21.83 0.80 4.01
N ASN A 228 22.34 0.41 5.17
CA ASN A 228 22.12 1.15 6.41
C ASN A 228 22.61 2.60 6.31
N GLY A 229 21.74 3.55 6.70
CA GLY A 229 22.00 4.99 6.65
C GLY A 229 22.04 5.59 5.25
N LYS A 230 21.66 4.85 4.20
CA LYS A 230 21.70 5.31 2.80
C LYS A 230 20.31 5.33 2.19
N SER A 231 20.12 6.18 1.19
CA SER A 231 18.94 6.15 0.33
C SER A 231 18.85 4.79 -0.38
N VAL A 232 17.67 4.18 -0.35
CA VAL A 232 17.37 2.95 -1.10
C VAL A 232 17.60 3.24 -2.58
N LYS A 233 18.33 2.36 -3.24
CA LYS A 233 18.50 2.40 -4.69
C LYS A 233 17.63 1.32 -5.31
N TRP A 234 17.02 1.59 -6.44
CA TRP A 234 16.33 0.54 -7.18
C TRP A 234 16.41 0.74 -8.69
N THR A 235 16.30 -0.38 -9.41
CA THR A 235 16.09 -0.37 -10.86
C THR A 235 14.60 -0.48 -11.14
N ASP A 236 14.09 0.43 -11.98
CA ASP A 236 12.74 0.34 -12.51
C ASP A 236 12.79 -0.14 -13.96
N PRO A 237 12.34 -1.37 -14.26
CA PRO A 237 12.41 -1.93 -15.61
C PRO A 237 11.44 -1.27 -16.59
N PHE A 238 10.47 -0.49 -16.09
CA PHE A 238 9.49 0.22 -16.91
C PHE A 238 9.89 1.68 -17.14
N SER A 239 10.95 2.16 -16.48
CA SER A 239 11.32 3.57 -16.55
C SER A 239 12.02 3.92 -17.86
N TYR A 240 11.47 4.94 -18.52
CA TYR A 240 12.05 5.60 -19.70
C TYR A 240 12.95 6.79 -19.32
N HIS A 241 12.93 7.24 -18.05
CA HIS A 241 13.70 8.37 -17.55
C HIS A 241 14.38 8.02 -16.22
N GLU A 242 15.70 8.21 -16.14
CA GLU A 242 16.46 7.88 -14.95
C GLU A 242 15.88 8.57 -13.69
N ASN A 243 15.54 7.75 -12.69
CA ASN A 243 15.21 8.11 -11.30
C ASN A 243 13.74 8.40 -10.93
N ILE A 244 12.75 8.41 -11.83
CA ILE A 244 11.34 8.48 -11.41
C ILE A 244 10.70 7.09 -11.55
N PRO A 245 10.32 6.42 -10.44
CA PRO A 245 9.63 5.15 -10.54
C PRO A 245 8.25 5.32 -11.17
N THR A 246 7.95 4.42 -12.10
CA THR A 246 6.76 4.37 -12.93
C THR A 246 5.53 3.92 -12.16
N VAL A 247 4.36 4.28 -12.68
CA VAL A 247 3.07 3.80 -12.19
C VAL A 247 3.01 2.28 -12.23
N GLU A 248 3.57 1.68 -13.29
CA GLU A 248 3.58 0.24 -13.52
C GLU A 248 4.28 -0.52 -12.39
N LEU A 249 5.49 -0.12 -12.00
CA LEU A 249 6.22 -0.78 -10.91
C LEU A 249 5.39 -0.80 -9.61
N TYR A 250 4.89 0.36 -9.18
CA TYR A 250 4.10 0.45 -7.95
C TYR A 250 2.79 -0.34 -8.04
N THR A 251 2.12 -0.29 -9.18
CA THR A 251 0.87 -1.02 -9.39
C THR A 251 1.10 -2.53 -9.41
N HIS A 252 2.22 -3.01 -9.96
CA HIS A 252 2.60 -4.42 -9.88
C HIS A 252 2.94 -4.86 -8.45
N LEU A 253 3.63 -4.02 -7.68
CA LEU A 253 3.84 -4.26 -6.25
C LEU A 253 2.51 -4.37 -5.50
N ILE A 254 1.56 -3.46 -5.75
CA ILE A 254 0.22 -3.50 -5.17
C ILE A 254 -0.55 -4.76 -5.63
N GLY A 255 -0.42 -5.13 -6.91
CA GLY A 255 -1.00 -6.35 -7.45
C GLY A 255 -0.51 -7.60 -6.71
N ARG A 256 0.79 -7.70 -6.45
CA ARG A 256 1.35 -8.81 -5.67
C ARG A 256 0.80 -8.85 -4.23
N LEU A 257 0.56 -7.68 -3.62
CA LEU A 257 -0.06 -7.58 -2.30
C LEU A 257 -1.52 -8.06 -2.33
N ASN A 258 -2.28 -7.68 -3.36
CA ASN A 258 -3.64 -8.16 -3.58
C ASN A 258 -3.68 -9.68 -3.80
N ASP A 259 -2.74 -10.25 -4.57
CA ASP A 259 -2.65 -11.69 -4.80
C ASP A 259 -2.41 -12.45 -3.49
N ILE A 260 -1.50 -11.95 -2.66
CA ILE A 260 -1.21 -12.54 -1.33
C ILE A 260 -2.46 -12.50 -0.45
N ALA A 261 -3.17 -11.36 -0.42
CA ALA A 261 -4.41 -11.21 0.32
C ALA A 261 -5.49 -12.19 -0.17
N LEU A 262 -5.67 -12.31 -1.49
CA LEU A 262 -6.65 -13.21 -2.08
C LEU A 262 -6.40 -14.67 -1.71
N LYS A 263 -5.14 -15.11 -1.83
CA LYS A 263 -4.73 -16.47 -1.48
C LYS A 263 -4.95 -16.77 0.00
N ILE A 264 -4.58 -15.85 0.89
CA ILE A 264 -4.76 -16.09 2.32
C ILE A 264 -6.25 -16.08 2.69
N PHE A 265 -7.04 -15.13 2.20
CA PHE A 265 -8.46 -15.06 2.53
C PHE A 265 -9.23 -16.27 2.01
N SER A 266 -8.89 -16.76 0.81
CA SER A 266 -9.52 -17.96 0.24
C SER A 266 -9.12 -19.25 0.97
N ALA A 267 -7.90 -19.31 1.53
CA ALA A 267 -7.40 -20.48 2.25
C ALA A 267 -7.80 -20.52 3.74
N LEU A 268 -8.33 -19.41 4.28
CA LEU A 268 -8.91 -19.37 5.61
C LEU A 268 -10.33 -19.92 5.54
N HIS A 269 -10.54 -21.15 6.03
CA HIS A 269 -11.87 -21.75 6.21
C HIS A 269 -12.67 -21.07 7.33
N TYR A 270 -12.92 -19.77 7.17
CA TYR A 270 -13.74 -18.97 8.07
C TYR A 270 -14.90 -18.39 7.28
N GLU A 271 -16.10 -18.91 7.49
CA GLU A 271 -17.30 -18.50 6.74
C GLU A 271 -18.05 -17.35 7.40
N GLY A 272 -17.73 -17.03 8.66
CA GLY A 272 -18.36 -15.93 9.38
C GLY A 272 -18.00 -14.55 8.81
N PHE A 273 -18.86 -13.57 9.08
CA PHE A 273 -18.62 -12.16 8.78
C PHE A 273 -17.46 -11.62 9.64
N ILE A 274 -16.50 -10.93 9.01
CA ILE A 274 -15.41 -10.23 9.70
C ILE A 274 -15.55 -8.74 9.45
N GLY A 275 -16.23 -8.05 10.38
CA GLY A 275 -16.38 -6.59 10.32
C GLY A 275 -15.12 -5.83 10.73
N TYR A 276 -15.14 -4.52 10.49
CA TYR A 276 -14.15 -3.60 11.03
C TYR A 276 -14.14 -3.65 12.57
N PRO A 277 -12.97 -3.41 13.20
CA PRO A 277 -12.93 -3.26 14.66
C PRO A 277 -13.86 -2.11 15.06
N ASP A 278 -14.72 -2.38 16.04
CA ASP A 278 -15.60 -1.37 16.63
C ASP A 278 -14.72 -0.33 17.36
N PRO A 279 -14.74 0.96 16.97
CA PRO A 279 -13.96 1.99 17.63
C PRO A 279 -14.38 2.20 19.10
N ASP A 280 -15.58 1.74 19.47
CA ASP A 280 -16.15 1.86 20.82
C ASP A 280 -16.03 0.55 21.63
N ALA A 281 -15.43 -0.51 21.07
CA ALA A 281 -15.14 -1.74 21.82
C ALA A 281 -13.87 -1.55 22.68
N GLU A 282 -14.09 -1.33 23.98
CA GLU A 282 -13.06 -1.20 25.03
C GLU A 282 -12.17 -2.45 25.22
#